data_AF-A0A0A8WS44-F1
#
_entry.id   AF-A0A0A8WS44-F1
#
_cell.length_a   1.000
_cell.length_b   1.000
_cell.length_c   1.000
_cell.angle_alpha   90.00
_cell.angle_beta   90.00
_cell.angle_gamma   90.00
#
_symmetry.space_group_name_H-M   'P 1'
#
loop_
_entity.id
_entity.type
_entity.pdbx_description
1 polymer ?
#
loop_
_entity_poly.entity_id
_entity_poly.type
_entity_poly.pdbx_seq_one_letter_code
_entity_poly.pdbx_strand_id
1 'polypeptide(L)'
;MTGLYNEAELRRACKVLFGNELDPPGEFFSYLQPEGVKAAFRRRARETHPDCCPAGHINQATPPEAFHRVTEAYNVLNSFVKQRIPVEPDPSRREQRPHRTSSAGNFYHHGPLPDRQLEIGRYLYYRGVVPYQSLIAALVWQRRQRPPLGRIARNWGMLTDDAVQAILCCKQHSGCFGEKAVRRGLLTRHQLSLLLTHQRSRQQKLGRYFIQSGYLSDAEMETLVMEMHKHNARIKGRHARHSG
;
A
#
# COMPACT_ATOMS: atom_id res chain seq x y z
N MET A 1 -24.61 27.34 -8.91
CA MET A 1 -25.77 26.49 -9.27
C MET A 1 -25.29 25.07 -9.53
N THR A 2 -25.58 24.14 -8.61
CA THR A 2 -25.63 22.68 -8.87
C THR A 2 -26.51 22.07 -7.77
N GLY A 3 -27.79 22.42 -7.80
CA GLY A 3 -28.81 21.74 -7.00
C GLY A 3 -29.05 20.37 -7.59
N LEU A 4 -28.79 19.32 -6.80
CA LEU A 4 -29.33 17.98 -6.99
C LEU A 4 -29.20 17.08 -5.74
N TYR A 5 -28.48 17.50 -4.68
CA TYR A 5 -28.42 16.74 -3.42
C TYR A 5 -28.61 17.66 -2.22
N ASN A 6 -29.53 17.29 -1.34
CA ASN A 6 -29.75 17.99 -0.07
C ASN A 6 -28.57 17.67 0.88
N GLU A 7 -27.94 18.69 1.45
CA GLU A 7 -26.81 18.49 2.38
C GLU A 7 -27.21 17.61 3.58
N ALA A 8 -28.45 17.75 4.04
CA ALA A 8 -29.01 16.90 5.09
C ALA A 8 -29.11 15.41 4.67
N GLU A 9 -29.32 15.13 3.39
CA GLU A 9 -29.39 13.77 2.85
C GLU A 9 -28.00 13.15 2.70
N LEU A 10 -27.02 13.92 2.23
CA LEU A 10 -25.61 13.49 2.17
C LEU A 10 -25.05 13.20 3.57
N ARG A 11 -25.39 14.03 4.56
CA ARG A 11 -25.02 13.82 5.96
C ARG A 11 -25.65 12.55 6.53
N ARG A 12 -26.94 12.31 6.27
CA ARG A 12 -27.63 11.07 6.67
C ARG A 12 -26.99 9.84 6.02
N ALA A 13 -26.71 9.88 4.72
CA ALA A 13 -26.05 8.79 4.00
C ALA A 13 -24.64 8.51 4.53
N CYS A 14 -23.88 9.55 4.88
CA CYS A 14 -22.57 9.42 5.53
C CYS A 14 -22.65 8.73 6.89
N LYS A 15 -23.63 9.10 7.73
CA LYS A 15 -23.84 8.46 9.04
C LYS A 15 -24.14 6.97 8.90
N VAL A 16 -24.97 6.59 7.93
CA VAL A 16 -25.29 5.18 7.64
C VAL A 16 -24.06 4.40 7.17
N LEU A 17 -23.26 4.96 6.25
CA LEU A 17 -22.15 4.25 5.62
C LEU A 17 -20.86 4.21 6.47
N PHE A 18 -20.58 5.29 7.18
CA PHE A 18 -19.33 5.46 7.93
C PHE A 18 -19.49 5.36 9.46
N GLY A 19 -20.71 5.50 9.99
CA GLY A 19 -21.03 5.40 11.42
C GLY A 19 -21.67 6.68 11.98
N ASN A 20 -22.53 6.53 13.01
CA ASN A 20 -23.27 7.63 13.63
C ASN A 20 -22.39 8.63 14.39
N GLU A 21 -21.16 8.27 14.75
CA GLU A 21 -20.20 9.14 15.46
C GLU A 21 -19.53 10.18 14.55
N LEU A 22 -19.80 10.14 13.24
CA LEU A 22 -19.25 11.08 12.28
C LEU A 22 -20.27 12.19 11.99
N ASP A 23 -20.00 13.38 12.52
CA ASP A 23 -20.57 14.63 12.01
C ASP A 23 -19.55 15.28 11.05
N PRO A 24 -19.57 14.90 9.75
CA PRO A 24 -18.59 15.41 8.81
C PRO A 24 -18.74 16.94 8.66
N PRO A 25 -17.67 17.74 8.80
CA PRO A 25 -17.72 19.16 8.46
C PRO A 25 -18.06 19.33 6.98
N GLY A 26 -18.66 20.45 6.56
CA GLY A 26 -19.12 20.65 5.18
C GLY A 26 -18.04 20.40 4.11
N GLU A 27 -16.78 20.67 4.45
CA GLU A 27 -15.61 20.41 3.60
C GLU A 27 -15.32 18.92 3.36
N PHE A 28 -15.82 18.01 4.20
CA PHE A 28 -15.58 16.56 4.07
C PHE A 28 -16.03 16.00 2.72
N PHE A 29 -17.16 16.50 2.19
CA PHE A 29 -17.71 16.06 0.91
C PHE A 29 -16.81 16.43 -0.29
N SER A 30 -15.98 17.47 -0.15
CA SER A 30 -14.98 17.84 -1.16
C SER A 30 -13.87 16.79 -1.26
N TYR A 31 -13.53 16.12 -0.15
CA TYR A 31 -12.47 15.12 -0.08
C TYR A 31 -12.94 13.68 -0.29
N LEU A 32 -14.24 13.42 -0.19
CA LEU A 32 -14.83 12.09 -0.27
C LEU A 32 -14.54 11.37 -1.60
N GLN A 33 -13.65 10.38 -1.60
CA GLN A 33 -13.25 9.66 -2.83
C GLN A 33 -14.17 8.48 -3.15
N PRO A 34 -14.39 8.15 -4.45
CA PRO A 34 -15.28 7.05 -4.83
C PRO A 34 -14.81 5.70 -4.27
N GLU A 35 -13.50 5.50 -4.18
CA GLU A 35 -12.92 4.29 -3.59
C GLU A 35 -13.14 4.19 -2.08
N GLY A 36 -13.18 5.33 -1.37
CA GLY A 36 -13.50 5.38 0.05
C GLY A 36 -14.96 5.01 0.31
N VAL A 37 -15.87 5.53 -0.50
CA VAL A 37 -17.31 5.20 -0.46
C VAL A 37 -17.54 3.72 -0.73
N LYS A 38 -16.93 3.14 -1.76
CA LYS A 38 -17.00 1.69 -2.05
C LYS A 38 -16.43 0.85 -0.91
N ALA A 39 -15.33 1.27 -0.29
CA ALA A 39 -14.71 0.52 0.81
C ALA A 39 -15.59 0.51 2.06
N ALA A 40 -16.20 1.64 2.40
CA ALA A 40 -17.14 1.75 3.51
C ALA A 40 -18.41 0.92 3.25
N PHE A 41 -18.94 0.95 2.02
CA PHE A 41 -20.05 0.09 1.62
C PHE A 41 -19.73 -1.39 1.78
N ARG A 42 -18.58 -1.88 1.25
CA ARG A 42 -18.20 -3.30 1.39
C ARG A 42 -18.09 -3.74 2.84
N ARG A 43 -17.62 -2.86 3.72
CA ARG A 43 -17.54 -3.14 5.16
C ARG A 43 -18.94 -3.22 5.78
N ARG A 44 -19.78 -2.20 5.58
CA ARG A 44 -21.14 -2.17 6.12
C ARG A 44 -22.05 -3.26 5.55
N ALA A 45 -21.94 -3.56 4.25
CA ALA A 45 -22.67 -4.62 3.59
C ALA A 45 -22.34 -6.00 4.18
N ARG A 46 -21.10 -6.24 4.63
CA ARG A 46 -20.73 -7.48 5.35
C ARG A 46 -21.30 -7.53 6.76
N GLU A 47 -21.31 -6.39 7.46
CA GLU A 47 -21.82 -6.28 8.83
C GLU A 47 -23.36 -6.37 8.91
N THR A 48 -24.05 -5.99 7.83
CA THR A 48 -25.52 -5.93 7.76
C THR A 48 -26.12 -7.01 6.85
N HIS A 49 -25.32 -7.99 6.41
CA HIS A 49 -25.80 -9.04 5.51
C HIS A 49 -26.70 -10.05 6.26
N PRO A 50 -27.88 -10.41 5.72
CA PRO A 50 -28.80 -11.33 6.37
C PRO A 50 -28.20 -12.73 6.62
N ASP A 51 -27.25 -13.18 5.79
CA ASP A 51 -26.58 -14.50 5.98
C ASP A 51 -25.46 -14.51 7.04
N CYS A 52 -25.17 -13.40 7.71
CA CYS A 52 -24.09 -13.31 8.71
C CYS A 52 -24.58 -12.91 10.12
N CYS A 53 -25.89 -12.82 10.36
CA CYS A 53 -26.43 -12.53 11.69
C CYS A 53 -26.65 -13.84 12.49
N PRO A 54 -25.89 -14.11 13.57
CA PRO A 54 -26.35 -15.06 14.58
C PRO A 54 -27.59 -14.48 15.26
N ALA A 55 -28.62 -15.30 15.45
CA ALA A 55 -29.85 -14.93 16.13
C ALA A 55 -29.55 -14.47 17.56
N GLY A 56 -29.42 -13.15 17.78
CA GLY A 56 -29.09 -12.68 19.12
C GLY A 56 -28.62 -11.24 19.26
N HIS A 57 -29.15 -10.27 18.50
CA HIS A 57 -29.14 -8.88 18.95
C HIS A 57 -30.41 -8.18 18.51
N ILE A 58 -31.37 -8.12 19.43
CA ILE A 58 -32.54 -7.26 19.37
C ILE A 58 -32.03 -5.85 19.68
N ASN A 59 -31.91 -5.01 18.65
CA ASN A 59 -32.31 -3.61 18.71
C ASN A 59 -32.11 -2.93 17.34
N GLN A 60 -33.25 -2.55 16.75
CA GLN A 60 -33.46 -1.59 15.66
C GLN A 60 -33.23 -2.10 14.22
N ALA A 61 -34.35 -2.25 13.51
CA ALA A 61 -34.57 -2.64 12.11
C ALA A 61 -34.30 -4.11 11.74
N THR A 62 -35.22 -4.71 10.98
CA THR A 62 -35.10 -6.07 10.45
C THR A 62 -33.87 -6.16 9.51
N PRO A 63 -33.12 -7.29 9.51
CA PRO A 63 -31.89 -7.43 8.73
C PRO A 63 -31.98 -7.04 7.23
N PRO A 64 -33.09 -7.29 6.51
CA PRO A 64 -33.25 -6.85 5.12
C PRO A 64 -33.31 -5.32 4.98
N GLU A 65 -33.96 -4.64 5.93
CA GLU A 65 -34.10 -3.17 5.92
C GLU A 65 -32.76 -2.49 6.19
N ALA A 66 -31.92 -3.06 7.05
CA ALA A 66 -30.59 -2.55 7.33
C ALA A 66 -29.69 -2.58 6.08
N PHE A 67 -29.74 -3.67 5.32
CA PHE A 67 -28.98 -3.81 4.07
C PHE A 67 -29.48 -2.87 2.96
N HIS A 68 -30.80 -2.72 2.83
CA HIS A 68 -31.40 -1.75 1.89
C HIS A 68 -30.95 -0.32 2.20
N ARG A 69 -30.99 0.10 3.47
CA ARG A 69 -30.53 1.44 3.90
C ARG A 69 -29.05 1.69 3.60
N VAL A 70 -28.19 0.69 3.80
CA VAL A 70 -26.75 0.78 3.48
C VAL A 70 -26.54 0.92 1.96
N THR A 71 -27.33 0.23 1.17
CA THR A 71 -27.27 0.26 -0.30
C THR A 71 -27.74 1.61 -0.86
N GLU A 72 -28.85 2.13 -0.34
CA GLU A 72 -29.36 3.48 -0.68
C GLU A 72 -28.33 4.56 -0.33
N ALA A 73 -27.76 4.53 0.88
CA ALA A 73 -26.72 5.46 1.29
C ALA A 73 -25.48 5.43 0.38
N TYR A 74 -25.07 4.24 -0.06
CA TYR A 74 -23.98 4.09 -1.03
C TYR A 74 -24.31 4.72 -2.37
N ASN A 75 -25.52 4.51 -2.91
CA ASN A 75 -25.92 5.05 -4.20
C ASN A 75 -25.96 6.59 -4.20
N VAL A 76 -26.47 7.18 -3.12
CA VAL A 76 -26.49 8.65 -2.92
C VAL A 76 -25.06 9.22 -2.90
N LEU A 77 -24.15 8.62 -2.12
CA LEU A 77 -22.78 9.12 -2.02
C LEU A 77 -21.97 8.88 -3.31
N ASN A 78 -22.18 7.75 -3.98
CA ASN A 78 -21.47 7.42 -5.21
C ASN A 78 -21.93 8.27 -6.40
N SER A 79 -23.22 8.63 -6.47
CA SER A 79 -23.73 9.56 -7.48
C SER A 79 -23.20 10.98 -7.28
N PHE A 80 -23.22 11.48 -6.04
CA PHE A 80 -22.60 12.77 -5.69
C PHE A 80 -21.12 12.84 -6.07
N VAL A 81 -20.33 11.81 -5.73
CA VAL A 81 -18.89 11.78 -6.00
C VAL A 81 -18.57 11.64 -7.50
N LYS A 82 -19.47 11.09 -8.32
CA LYS A 82 -19.31 11.00 -9.77
C LYS A 82 -19.70 12.29 -10.50
N GLN A 83 -20.67 13.04 -9.97
CA GLN A 83 -21.19 14.26 -10.59
C GLN A 83 -20.40 15.52 -10.19
N ARG A 84 -19.59 15.46 -9.12
CA ARG A 84 -18.69 16.56 -8.77
C ARG A 84 -17.56 16.70 -9.78
N ILE A 85 -17.31 17.93 -10.24
CA ILE A 85 -16.15 18.27 -11.06
C ILE A 85 -14.89 17.93 -10.25
N PRO A 86 -13.94 17.14 -10.78
CA PRO A 86 -12.70 16.85 -10.07
C PRO A 86 -11.94 18.16 -9.83
N VAL A 87 -11.87 18.58 -8.57
CA VAL A 87 -10.85 19.57 -8.18
C VAL A 87 -9.52 18.83 -8.30
N GLU A 88 -8.71 19.23 -9.28
CA GLU A 88 -7.35 18.70 -9.46
C GLU A 88 -6.64 18.77 -8.10
N PRO A 89 -6.19 17.63 -7.55
CA PRO A 89 -5.55 17.62 -6.25
C PRO A 89 -4.26 18.44 -6.36
N ASP A 90 -4.21 19.56 -5.64
CA ASP A 90 -3.00 20.38 -5.49
C ASP A 90 -1.80 19.45 -5.26
N PRO A 91 -0.80 19.45 -6.17
CA PRO A 91 0.32 18.52 -6.10
C PRO A 91 1.15 18.69 -4.84
N SER A 92 1.11 19.87 -4.20
CA SER A 92 1.75 20.13 -2.91
C SER A 92 1.07 19.41 -1.73
N ARG A 93 -0.20 18.98 -1.91
CA ARG A 93 -1.00 18.33 -0.87
C ARG A 93 -1.16 16.81 -1.06
N ARG A 94 -0.59 16.23 -2.13
CA ARG A 94 -0.53 14.76 -2.34
C ARG A 94 0.24 14.02 -1.23
N GLU A 95 1.08 14.74 -0.49
CA GLU A 95 1.76 14.24 0.70
C GLU A 95 0.81 14.08 1.91
N GLN A 96 -0.35 14.74 1.89
CA GLN A 96 -1.37 14.69 2.95
C GLN A 96 -2.50 13.71 2.65
N ARG A 97 -2.25 12.63 1.90
CA ARG A 97 -3.12 11.46 2.05
C ARG A 97 -3.04 11.08 3.53
N PRO A 98 -4.16 10.97 4.27
CA PRO A 98 -4.13 10.19 5.48
C PRO A 98 -3.85 8.78 4.98
N HIS A 99 -2.57 8.41 4.94
CA HIS A 99 -2.21 7.05 5.23
C HIS A 99 -3.08 6.67 6.41
N ARG A 100 -3.64 5.47 6.39
CA ARG A 100 -4.07 4.85 7.63
C ARG A 100 -2.81 4.70 8.50
N THR A 101 -2.32 5.79 9.08
CA THR A 101 -1.63 5.83 10.34
C THR A 101 -2.75 5.72 11.35
N SER A 102 -3.37 4.54 11.39
CA SER A 102 -3.90 4.03 12.64
C SER A 102 -2.79 4.24 13.64
N SER A 103 -2.91 5.21 14.56
CA SER A 103 -2.10 5.37 15.78
C SER A 103 -0.91 4.41 15.84
N ALA A 104 0.10 4.63 15.00
CA ALA A 104 1.15 3.65 14.85
C ALA A 104 2.18 4.07 15.88
N GLY A 105 2.07 3.52 17.09
CA GLY A 105 3.14 3.66 18.06
C GLY A 105 4.45 3.13 17.45
N ASN A 106 5.58 3.50 18.06
CA ASN A 106 6.82 2.77 17.90
C ASN A 106 6.62 1.36 18.44
N PHE A 107 5.94 0.50 17.70
CA PHE A 107 5.68 -0.87 18.09
C PHE A 107 6.96 -1.67 17.85
N TYR A 108 7.55 -2.10 18.95
CA TYR A 108 8.63 -3.08 18.97
C TYR A 108 8.04 -4.48 19.04
N HIS A 109 8.74 -5.43 18.44
CA HIS A 109 8.40 -6.83 18.60
C HIS A 109 8.98 -7.37 19.92
N HIS A 110 8.15 -8.04 20.72
CA HIS A 110 8.54 -8.65 21.99
C HIS A 110 8.41 -10.18 22.00
N GLY A 111 8.08 -10.79 20.85
CA GLY A 111 7.91 -12.25 20.72
C GLY A 111 9.16 -13.00 20.27
N PRO A 112 9.08 -14.34 20.13
CA PRO A 112 10.16 -15.15 19.61
C PRO A 112 10.45 -14.86 18.13
N LEU A 113 11.69 -15.11 17.71
CA LEU A 113 12.07 -15.01 16.30
C LEU A 113 11.29 -16.03 15.46
N PRO A 114 10.70 -15.63 14.32
CA PRO A 114 10.03 -16.55 13.42
C PRO A 114 10.94 -17.71 12.94
N ASP A 115 10.38 -18.91 12.87
CA ASP A 115 11.01 -20.11 12.29
C ASP A 115 10.97 -20.08 10.75
N ARG A 116 11.44 -18.98 10.17
CA ARG A 116 11.63 -18.80 8.73
C ARG A 116 12.87 -17.95 8.50
N GLN A 117 13.38 -17.98 7.27
CA GLN A 117 14.46 -17.08 6.88
C GLN A 117 13.99 -15.62 6.93
N LEU A 118 14.84 -14.76 7.45
CA LEU A 118 14.58 -13.33 7.61
C LEU A 118 15.59 -12.52 6.81
N GLU A 119 15.08 -11.47 6.18
CA GLU A 119 15.89 -10.38 5.64
C GLU A 119 16.24 -9.40 6.77
N ILE A 120 17.33 -8.64 6.61
CA ILE A 120 17.90 -7.81 7.67
C ILE A 120 16.87 -6.87 8.31
N GLY A 121 16.05 -6.15 7.52
CA GLY A 121 15.05 -5.24 8.07
C GLY A 121 14.01 -5.95 8.96
N ARG A 122 13.54 -7.13 8.55
CA ARG A 122 12.60 -7.93 9.34
C ARG A 122 13.28 -8.51 10.58
N TYR A 123 14.52 -8.95 10.44
CA TYR A 123 15.31 -9.46 11.55
C TYR A 123 15.47 -8.41 12.65
N LEU A 124 15.87 -7.19 12.29
CA LEU A 124 16.00 -6.06 13.21
C LEU A 124 14.69 -5.75 13.94
N TYR A 125 13.56 -5.78 13.21
CA TYR A 125 12.25 -5.58 13.80
C TYR A 125 11.89 -6.70 14.80
N TYR A 126 12.02 -7.97 14.40
CA TYR A 126 11.67 -9.11 15.25
C TYR A 126 12.60 -9.27 16.47
N ARG A 127 13.85 -8.78 16.38
CA ARG A 127 14.78 -8.67 17.52
C ARG A 127 14.43 -7.52 18.47
N GLY A 128 13.47 -6.65 18.12
CA GLY A 128 13.13 -5.47 18.92
C GLY A 128 14.16 -4.35 18.84
N VAL A 129 15.07 -4.39 17.86
CA VAL A 129 16.14 -3.37 17.69
C VAL A 129 15.58 -2.10 17.05
N VAL A 130 14.64 -2.25 16.12
CA VAL A 130 13.98 -1.13 15.45
C VAL A 130 12.47 -1.29 15.52
N PRO A 131 11.69 -0.21 15.67
CA PRO A 131 10.24 -0.31 15.65
C PRO A 131 9.72 -0.54 14.22
N TYR A 132 8.51 -1.08 14.11
CA TYR A 132 7.91 -1.42 12.81
C TYR A 132 7.88 -0.22 11.84
N GLN A 133 7.61 0.98 12.34
CA GLN A 133 7.58 2.19 11.53
C GLN A 133 8.92 2.47 10.85
N SER A 134 10.04 2.28 11.57
CA SER A 134 11.38 2.51 11.03
C SER A 134 11.71 1.49 9.94
N LEU A 135 11.22 0.26 10.06
CA LEU A 135 11.31 -0.72 8.98
C LEU A 135 10.54 -0.25 7.73
N ILE A 136 9.32 0.24 7.90
CA ILE A 136 8.52 0.76 6.78
C ILE A 136 9.20 1.99 6.15
N ALA A 137 9.69 2.91 6.97
CA ALA A 137 10.41 4.11 6.51
C ALA A 137 11.69 3.74 5.74
N ALA A 138 12.45 2.75 6.22
CA ALA A 138 13.63 2.22 5.54
C ALA A 138 13.27 1.66 4.15
N LEU A 139 12.19 0.87 4.04
CA LEU A 139 11.75 0.28 2.78
C LEU A 139 11.29 1.36 1.79
N VAL A 140 10.59 2.39 2.25
CA VAL A 140 10.19 3.54 1.43
C VAL A 140 11.43 4.32 0.97
N TRP A 141 12.36 4.61 1.88
CA TRP A 141 13.63 5.28 1.58
C TRP A 141 14.43 4.52 0.51
N GLN A 142 14.55 3.21 0.65
CA GLN A 142 15.27 2.36 -0.28
C GLN A 142 14.61 2.35 -1.66
N ARG A 143 13.27 2.31 -1.70
CA ARG A 143 12.50 2.32 -2.96
C ARG A 143 12.63 3.65 -3.70
N ARG A 144 12.66 4.79 -2.99
CA ARG A 144 12.77 6.13 -3.60
C ARG A 144 14.07 6.33 -4.38
N GLN A 145 15.13 5.62 -4.01
CA GLN A 145 16.43 5.66 -4.69
C GLN A 145 16.44 4.93 -6.04
N ARG A 146 15.40 4.15 -6.35
CA ARG A 146 15.34 3.31 -7.55
C ARG A 146 14.63 4.05 -8.68
N PRO A 147 15.36 4.70 -9.62
CA PRO A 147 14.73 5.34 -10.77
C PRO A 147 13.96 4.31 -11.60
N PRO A 148 12.76 4.62 -12.12
CA PRO A 148 12.00 3.69 -12.95
C PRO A 148 12.79 3.33 -14.22
N LEU A 149 12.75 2.05 -14.61
CA LEU A 149 13.61 1.50 -15.65
C LEU A 149 13.44 2.21 -16.99
N GLY A 150 12.19 2.55 -17.37
CA GLY A 150 11.89 3.30 -18.59
C GLY A 150 12.53 4.70 -18.61
N ARG A 151 12.64 5.37 -17.45
CA ARG A 151 13.33 6.67 -17.36
C ARG A 151 14.83 6.52 -17.57
N ILE A 152 15.44 5.44 -17.05
CA ILE A 152 16.86 5.15 -17.30
C ILE A 152 17.09 4.88 -18.79
N ALA A 153 16.25 4.03 -19.39
CA ALA A 153 16.34 3.67 -20.80
C ALA A 153 16.21 4.90 -21.71
N ARG A 154 15.27 5.80 -21.39
CA ARG A 154 15.11 7.07 -22.10
C ARG A 154 16.32 7.97 -21.98
N ASN A 155 16.82 8.17 -20.75
CA ASN A 155 17.98 9.03 -20.51
C ASN A 155 19.25 8.52 -21.20
N TRP A 156 19.34 7.22 -21.49
CA TRP A 156 20.45 6.61 -22.23
C TRP A 156 20.21 6.54 -23.75
N GLY A 157 19.11 7.11 -24.25
CA GLY A 157 18.76 7.07 -25.67
C GLY A 157 18.34 5.68 -26.17
N MET A 158 18.14 4.71 -25.28
CA MET A 158 17.74 3.34 -25.65
C MET A 158 16.24 3.23 -25.97
N LEU A 159 15.41 4.12 -25.42
CA LEU A 159 13.98 4.18 -25.70
C LEU A 159 13.55 5.64 -25.89
N THR A 160 12.64 5.89 -26.82
CA THR A 160 11.94 7.17 -26.94
C THR A 160 10.80 7.26 -25.92
N ASP A 161 10.29 8.47 -25.65
CA ASP A 161 9.11 8.65 -24.79
C ASP A 161 7.90 7.85 -25.33
N ASP A 162 7.70 7.84 -26.65
CA ASP A 162 6.63 7.06 -27.31
C ASP A 162 6.81 5.56 -27.09
N ALA A 163 8.04 5.06 -27.20
CA ALA A 163 8.34 3.64 -26.96
C ALA A 163 8.05 3.26 -25.49
N VAL A 164 8.42 4.14 -24.54
CA VAL A 164 8.12 3.94 -23.11
C VAL A 164 6.61 3.89 -22.87
N GLN A 165 5.83 4.83 -23.44
CA GLN A 165 4.37 4.83 -23.30
C GLN A 165 3.74 3.59 -23.94
N ALA A 166 4.21 3.20 -25.12
CA ALA A 166 3.70 2.01 -25.80
C ALA A 166 3.95 0.73 -24.98
N ILE A 167 5.06 0.63 -24.24
CA ILE A 167 5.33 -0.48 -23.31
C ILE A 167 4.37 -0.44 -22.09
N LEU A 168 4.14 0.75 -21.52
CA LEU A 168 3.26 0.94 -20.36
C LEU A 168 1.79 0.64 -20.67
N CYS A 169 1.32 1.07 -21.84
CA CYS A 169 -0.07 0.88 -22.29
C CYS A 169 -0.34 -0.55 -22.83
N CYS A 170 0.70 -1.36 -23.03
CA CYS A 170 0.54 -2.72 -23.56
C CYS A 170 -0.19 -3.63 -22.54
N LYS A 171 -1.47 -3.90 -22.81
CA LYS A 171 -2.33 -4.81 -22.03
C LYS A 171 -2.28 -6.26 -22.52
N GLN A 172 -1.89 -6.49 -23.78
CA GLN A 172 -1.85 -7.82 -24.41
C GLN A 172 -0.81 -8.77 -23.81
N HIS A 173 0.20 -8.25 -23.11
CA HIS A 173 1.22 -9.05 -22.47
C HIS A 173 1.28 -8.72 -20.98
N SER A 174 1.10 -9.74 -20.14
CA SER A 174 1.45 -9.68 -18.73
C SER A 174 2.97 -9.75 -18.56
N GLY A 175 3.48 -9.15 -17.49
CA GLY A 175 4.91 -9.13 -17.17
C GLY A 175 5.44 -7.75 -16.81
N CYS A 176 6.71 -7.73 -16.41
CA CYS A 176 7.39 -6.50 -16.02
C CYS A 176 7.71 -5.62 -17.24
N PHE A 177 7.88 -4.31 -17.02
CA PHE A 177 8.23 -3.35 -18.08
C PHE A 177 9.36 -3.84 -18.99
N GLY A 178 10.46 -4.33 -18.41
CA GLY A 178 11.62 -4.82 -19.16
C GLY A 178 11.32 -6.04 -20.01
N GLU A 179 10.49 -6.97 -19.54
CA GLU A 179 10.09 -8.15 -20.31
C GLU A 179 9.22 -7.76 -21.50
N LYS A 180 8.28 -6.84 -21.29
CA LYS A 180 7.46 -6.27 -22.36
C LYS A 180 8.32 -5.56 -23.40
N ALA A 181 9.29 -4.76 -22.96
CA ALA A 181 10.21 -4.04 -23.85
C ALA A 181 11.00 -5.01 -24.74
N VAL A 182 11.51 -6.10 -24.17
CA VAL A 182 12.25 -7.11 -24.94
C VAL A 182 11.36 -7.88 -25.90
N ARG A 183 10.17 -8.32 -25.47
CA ARG A 183 9.24 -9.05 -26.35
C ARG A 183 8.79 -8.22 -27.55
N ARG A 184 8.70 -6.90 -27.40
CA ARG A 184 8.33 -5.98 -28.48
C ARG A 184 9.52 -5.56 -29.36
N GLY A 185 10.71 -6.11 -29.12
CA GLY A 185 11.93 -5.75 -29.86
C GLY A 185 12.44 -4.33 -29.58
N LEU A 186 11.88 -3.64 -28.58
CA LEU A 186 12.27 -2.26 -28.23
C LEU A 186 13.55 -2.21 -27.39
N LEU A 187 13.87 -3.31 -26.69
CA LEU A 187 15.15 -3.50 -26.01
C LEU A 187 15.70 -4.89 -26.31
N THR A 188 17.02 -5.02 -26.38
CA THR A 188 17.67 -6.33 -26.35
C THR A 188 17.77 -6.87 -24.92
N ARG A 189 17.97 -8.19 -24.76
CA ARG A 189 18.25 -8.80 -23.45
C ARG A 189 19.50 -8.19 -22.78
N HIS A 190 20.51 -7.85 -23.60
CA HIS A 190 21.72 -7.22 -23.12
C HIS A 190 21.47 -5.79 -22.60
N GLN A 191 20.76 -4.96 -23.36
CA GLN A 191 20.37 -3.61 -22.91
C GLN A 191 19.53 -3.66 -21.63
N LEU A 192 18.58 -4.59 -21.54
CA LEU A 192 17.81 -4.80 -20.31
C LEU A 192 18.71 -5.15 -19.11
N SER A 193 19.70 -6.02 -19.30
CA SER A 193 20.66 -6.39 -18.26
C SER A 193 21.49 -5.19 -17.77
N LEU A 194 21.97 -4.35 -18.70
CA LEU A 194 22.69 -3.11 -18.38
C LEU A 194 21.83 -2.14 -17.57
N LEU A 195 20.58 -1.92 -17.99
CA LEU A 195 19.64 -1.04 -17.29
C LEU A 195 19.32 -1.55 -15.87
N LEU A 196 19.12 -2.86 -15.72
CA LEU A 196 18.87 -3.48 -14.42
C LEU A 196 20.09 -3.38 -13.50
N THR A 197 21.29 -3.56 -14.04
CA THR A 197 22.55 -3.42 -13.30
C THR A 197 22.73 -1.99 -12.80
N HIS A 198 22.53 -0.99 -13.67
CA HIS A 198 22.60 0.41 -13.27
C HIS A 198 21.48 0.80 -12.28
N GLN A 199 20.26 0.29 -12.46
CA GLN A 199 19.18 0.53 -11.52
C GLN A 199 19.49 -0.02 -10.12
N ARG A 200 20.08 -1.22 -10.05
CA ARG A 200 20.50 -1.86 -8.79
C ARG A 200 21.63 -1.10 -8.12
N SER A 201 22.61 -0.58 -8.87
CA SER A 201 23.74 0.16 -8.29
C SER A 201 23.34 1.46 -7.60
N ARG A 202 22.18 2.05 -7.96
CA ARG A 202 21.64 3.23 -7.29
C ARG A 202 20.94 2.94 -5.97
N GLN A 203 20.51 1.70 -5.74
CA GLN A 203 19.77 1.32 -4.55
C GLN A 203 20.74 0.94 -3.43
N GLN A 204 20.79 1.75 -2.37
CA GLN A 204 21.62 1.45 -1.22
C GLN A 204 21.08 0.26 -0.42
N LYS A 205 21.95 -0.41 0.34
CA LYS A 205 21.54 -1.48 1.26
C LYS A 205 20.62 -0.92 2.34
N LEU A 206 19.56 -1.66 2.67
CA LEU A 206 18.55 -1.25 3.66
C LEU A 206 19.17 -0.92 5.02
N GLY A 207 20.21 -1.66 5.44
CA GLY A 207 20.94 -1.43 6.69
C GLY A 207 21.47 0.00 6.84
N ARG A 208 21.91 0.63 5.74
CA ARG A 208 22.47 1.98 5.78
C ARG A 208 21.47 3.03 6.27
N TYR A 209 20.17 2.80 6.04
CA TYR A 209 19.12 3.69 6.56
C TYR A 209 19.13 3.74 8.09
N PHE A 210 19.24 2.58 8.74
CA PHE A 210 19.22 2.48 10.20
C PHE A 210 20.47 3.12 10.81
N ILE A 211 21.60 3.04 10.12
CA ILE A 211 22.83 3.72 10.53
C ILE A 211 22.69 5.23 10.41
N GLN A 212 22.27 5.72 9.25
CA GLN A 212 22.09 7.17 9.01
C GLN A 212 21.01 7.79 9.89
N SER A 213 20.00 7.02 10.27
CA SER A 213 18.91 7.48 11.15
C SER A 213 19.25 7.34 12.63
N GLY A 214 20.47 6.90 12.98
CA GLY A 214 20.96 6.81 14.36
C GLY A 214 20.41 5.64 15.18
N TYR A 215 19.75 4.66 14.55
CA TYR A 215 19.27 3.46 15.26
C TYR A 215 20.40 2.49 15.60
N LEU A 216 21.46 2.47 14.79
CA LEU A 216 22.55 1.51 14.86
C LEU A 216 23.86 2.18 14.43
N SER A 217 24.97 1.78 15.03
CA SER A 217 26.31 1.99 14.50
C SER A 217 26.64 0.95 13.41
N ASP A 218 27.68 1.22 12.62
CA ASP A 218 28.20 0.26 11.64
C ASP A 218 28.59 -1.08 12.31
N ALA A 219 29.25 -1.04 13.48
CA ALA A 219 29.67 -2.23 14.21
C ALA A 219 28.48 -3.07 14.72
N GLU A 220 27.43 -2.42 15.23
CA GLU A 220 26.20 -3.11 15.65
C GLU A 220 25.49 -3.75 14.46
N MET A 221 25.43 -3.04 13.32
CA MET A 221 24.86 -3.57 12.09
C MET A 221 25.58 -4.84 11.63
N GLU A 222 26.92 -4.84 11.63
CA GLU A 222 27.72 -6.00 11.25
C GLU A 222 27.43 -7.20 12.14
N THR A 223 27.35 -6.98 13.46
CA THR A 223 27.02 -8.02 14.44
C THR A 223 25.63 -8.61 14.18
N LEU A 224 24.62 -7.75 13.99
CA LEU A 224 23.24 -8.17 13.73
C LEU A 224 23.09 -8.93 12.40
N VAL A 225 23.86 -8.56 11.39
CA VAL A 225 23.92 -9.30 10.11
C VAL A 225 24.50 -10.70 10.32
N MET A 226 25.58 -10.84 11.10
CA MET A 226 26.15 -12.16 11.43
C MET A 226 25.16 -13.04 12.22
N GLU A 227 24.47 -12.47 13.21
CA GLU A 227 23.44 -13.20 13.98
C GLU A 227 22.28 -13.66 13.09
N MET A 228 21.82 -12.80 12.18
CA MET A 228 20.79 -13.15 11.20
C MET A 228 21.23 -14.30 10.30
N HIS A 229 22.48 -14.29 9.81
CA HIS A 229 22.99 -15.38 8.98
C HIS A 229 23.05 -16.71 9.75
N LYS A 230 23.47 -16.70 11.02
CA LYS A 230 23.44 -17.88 11.90
C LYS A 230 22.02 -18.40 12.11
N HIS A 231 21.04 -17.51 12.36
CA HIS A 231 19.62 -17.87 12.46
C HIS A 231 19.12 -18.54 11.18
N ASN A 232 19.35 -17.91 10.01
CA ASN A 232 18.90 -18.42 8.73
C ASN A 232 19.54 -19.77 8.38
N ALA A 233 20.82 -19.99 8.73
CA ALA A 233 21.51 -21.26 8.54
C ALA A 233 20.88 -22.39 9.38
N ARG A 234 20.54 -22.10 10.66
CA ARG A 234 19.85 -23.06 11.53
C ARG A 234 18.49 -23.45 10.99
N ILE A 235 17.71 -22.50 10.48
CA ILE A 235 16.40 -22.75 9.86
C ILE A 235 16.55 -23.64 8.61
N LYS A 236 17.53 -23.36 7.75
CA LYS A 236 17.81 -24.19 6.56
C LYS A 236 18.16 -25.63 6.93
N GLY A 237 18.97 -25.83 7.98
CA GLY A 237 19.32 -27.16 8.47
C GLY A 237 18.14 -27.95 9.04
N ARG A 238 17.17 -27.30 9.68
CA ARG A 238 15.95 -27.95 10.19
C ARG A 238 15.04 -28.43 9.07
N HIS A 239 14.84 -27.62 8.03
CA HIS A 239 14.02 -28.02 6.87
C HIS A 239 14.64 -29.19 6.09
N ALA A 240 15.97 -29.21 5.94
CA ALA A 240 16.67 -30.32 5.27
C ALA A 240 16.49 -31.67 5.97
N ARG A 241 16.27 -31.70 7.30
CA ARG A 241 16.07 -32.92 8.09
C ARG A 241 14.62 -33.43 8.11
N HIS A 242 13.64 -32.62 7.69
CA HIS A 242 12.22 -33.01 7.67
C HIS A 242 11.72 -33.33 6.26
N SER A 243 12.56 -33.20 5.24
CA SER A 243 12.23 -33.41 3.82
C SER A 243 13.00 -34.58 3.18
N GLY A 244 13.71 -35.38 3.98
CA GLY A 244 14.31 -36.66 3.62
C GLY A 244 13.76 -37.74 4.52
#